data_AF-A0A4Q5RER3-F1
#
_entry.id   AF-A0A4Q5RER3-F1
#
_cell.length_a   1.000
_cell.length_b   1.000
_cell.length_c   1.000
_cell.angle_alpha   90.00
_cell.angle_beta   90.00
_cell.angle_gamma   90.00
#
_symmetry.space_group_name_H-M   'P 1'
#
loop_
_entity.id
_entity.type
_entity.pdbx_description
1 polymer ?
#
loop_
_entity_poly.entity_id
_entity_poly.type
_entity_poly.pdbx_seq_one_letter_code
_entity_poly.pdbx_strand_id
1 'polypeptide(L)' 'MLRHNRQILKERLGDETKLIISKADLIEAGFHFGYCTSVFSKEMNIYRFCYDYGWLEVENGKILLVKNERQIDL' A
#
# COMPACT_ATOMS: atom_id res chain seq x y z
N MET A 1 9.87 2.02 -11.41
CA MET A 1 8.52 1.89 -10.85
C MET A 1 8.52 1.30 -9.43
N LEU A 2 8.96 0.05 -9.19
CA LEU A 2 8.89 -0.57 -7.85
C LEU A 2 9.65 0.18 -6.73
N ARG A 3 10.89 0.64 -6.98
CA ARG A 3 11.64 1.45 -5.99
C ARG A 3 10.94 2.78 -5.68
N HIS A 4 10.31 3.40 -6.67
CA HIS A 4 9.58 4.66 -6.53
C HIS A 4 8.29 4.46 -5.74
N ASN A 5 7.49 3.46 -6.11
CA ASN A 5 6.31 3.04 -5.34
C ASN A 5 6.68 2.76 -3.88
N ARG A 6 7.74 1.97 -3.63
CA ARG A 6 8.23 1.69 -2.28
C ARG A 6 8.56 2.96 -1.50
N GLN A 7 9.24 3.92 -2.15
CA GLN A 7 9.59 5.19 -1.52
C GLN A 7 8.33 6.01 -1.16
N ILE A 8 7.35 6.11 -2.07
CA ILE A 8 6.07 6.78 -1.80
C ILE A 8 5.36 6.13 -0.60
N LEU A 9 5.26 4.80 -0.57
CA LEU A 9 4.61 4.10 0.54
C LEU A 9 5.32 4.38 1.87
N LYS A 10 6.66 4.33 1.88
CA LYS A 10 7.47 4.65 3.05
C LYS A 10 7.25 6.09 3.53
N GLU A 11 7.26 7.07 2.62
CA GLU A 11 7.08 8.48 2.95
C GLU A 11 5.67 8.77 3.48
N ARG A 12 4.64 8.17 2.89
CA ARG A 12 3.25 8.34 3.35
C ARG A 12 3.03 7.70 4.72
N LEU A 13 3.55 6.50 4.96
CA LEU A 13 3.45 5.82 6.26
C LEU A 13 4.27 6.53 7.36
N GLY A 14 5.46 7.02 7.04
CA GLY A 14 6.38 7.55 8.06
C GLY A 14 6.71 6.48 9.11
N ASP A 15 6.45 6.81 10.38
CA ASP A 15 6.68 5.92 11.53
C ASP A 15 5.52 4.96 11.80
N GLU A 16 4.34 5.22 11.21
CA GLU A 16 3.14 4.42 11.40
C GLU A 16 3.27 3.01 10.84
N THR A 17 2.47 2.09 11.35
CA THR A 17 2.40 0.71 10.84
C THR A 17 1.27 0.51 9.84
N LYS A 18 0.22 1.33 9.93
CA LYS A 18 -0.95 1.36 9.05
C LYS A 18 -1.40 2.81 8.81
N LEU A 19 -1.85 3.11 7.60
CA LEU A 19 -2.41 4.43 7.27
C LEU A 19 -3.50 4.30 6.22
N ILE A 20 -4.63 4.98 6.39
CA ILE A 20 -5.64 5.12 5.33
C ILE A 20 -5.42 6.46 4.63
N ILE A 21 -5.22 6.42 3.32
CA ILE A 21 -4.99 7.59 2.47
C ILE A 21 -5.93 7.55 1.26
N SER A 22 -6.19 8.67 0.60
CA SER A 22 -6.97 8.63 -0.64
C SER A 22 -6.15 8.04 -1.80
N LYS A 23 -6.84 7.39 -2.74
CA LYS A 23 -6.23 6.91 -3.98
C LYS A 23 -5.67 8.07 -4.80
N ALA A 24 -6.32 9.24 -4.76
CA ALA A 24 -5.88 10.45 -5.44
C ALA A 24 -4.51 10.92 -4.94
N ASP A 25 -4.29 10.97 -3.63
CA ASP A 25 -3.00 11.41 -3.04
C ASP A 25 -1.81 10.55 -3.49
N LEU A 26 -2.06 9.25 -3.74
CA LEU A 26 -1.06 8.33 -4.27
C LEU A 26 -0.82 8.55 -5.76
N ILE A 27 -1.88 8.78 -6.54
CA ILE A 27 -1.76 9.12 -7.98
C ILE A 27 -0.97 10.42 -8.14
N GLU A 28 -1.29 11.45 -7.37
CA GLU A 28 -0.59 12.74 -7.38
C GLU A 28 0.89 12.61 -6.97
N ALA A 29 1.21 11.64 -6.10
CA ALA A 29 2.59 11.30 -5.75
C ALA A 29 3.34 10.49 -6.81
N GLY A 30 2.69 10.11 -7.93
CA GLY A 30 3.29 9.28 -8.98
C GLY A 30 3.23 7.78 -8.70
N PHE A 31 2.37 7.32 -7.78
CA PHE A 31 2.23 5.91 -7.46
C PHE A 31 1.59 5.13 -8.60
N HIS A 32 2.21 4.02 -9.00
CA HIS A 32 1.69 3.16 -10.05
C HIS A 32 1.12 1.85 -9.50
N PHE A 33 -0.21 1.77 -9.36
CA PHE A 33 -0.92 0.59 -8.83
C PHE A 33 -0.73 -0.70 -9.65
N GLY A 34 -0.23 -0.62 -10.88
CA GLY A 34 0.07 -1.79 -11.72
C GLY A 34 1.38 -2.51 -11.36
N TYR A 35 2.21 -1.95 -10.47
CA TYR A 35 3.51 -2.54 -10.12
C TYR A 35 3.52 -3.00 -8.66
N CYS A 36 3.69 -4.30 -8.49
CA CYS A 36 3.92 -4.94 -7.19
C CYS A 36 4.92 -6.09 -7.34
N THR A 37 5.59 -6.44 -6.25
CA THR A 37 6.46 -7.62 -6.16
C THR A 37 5.68 -8.87 -5.78
N SER A 38 4.64 -8.70 -4.96
CA SER A 38 3.86 -9.80 -4.40
C SER A 38 2.40 -9.39 -4.23
N VAL A 39 1.51 -10.38 -4.29
CA VAL A 39 0.08 -10.24 -4.01
C VAL A 39 -0.28 -11.24 -2.94
N PHE A 40 -0.98 -10.78 -1.91
CA PHE A 40 -1.47 -11.60 -0.81
C PHE A 40 -2.98 -11.40 -0.65
N SER A 41 -3.74 -12.49 -0.68
CA SER A 41 -5.19 -12.47 -0.56
C SER A 41 -5.60 -13.06 0.78
N LYS A 42 -6.35 -12.30 1.57
CA LYS A 42 -6.93 -12.76 2.83
C LYS A 42 -8.42 -12.44 2.84
N GLU A 43 -9.24 -13.49 2.88
CA GLU A 43 -10.70 -13.40 2.76
C GLU A 43 -11.09 -12.63 1.49
N MET A 44 -11.71 -11.46 1.63
CA MET A 44 -12.09 -10.58 0.52
C MET A 44 -11.06 -9.47 0.23
N ASN A 45 -9.97 -9.41 1.00
CA ASN A 45 -8.97 -8.35 0.90
C ASN A 45 -7.77 -8.79 0.05
N ILE A 46 -7.39 -7.97 -0.93
CA ILE A 46 -6.23 -8.21 -1.81
C ILE A 46 -5.16 -7.16 -1.53
N TYR A 47 -4.11 -7.59 -0.83
CA TYR A 47 -2.94 -6.79 -0.54
C TYR A 47 -1.90 -6.91 -1.67
N ARG A 48 -1.36 -5.78 -2.09
CA ARG A 48 -0.29 -5.68 -3.09
C ARG A 48 0.94 -5.05 -2.46
N PHE A 49 2.08 -5.69 -2.64
CA PHE A 49 3.32 -5.29 -1.98
C PHE A 49 4.35 -4.71 -2.95
N CYS A 50 5.07 -3.70 -2.49
CA CYS A 50 6.31 -3.20 -3.07
C CYS A 50 7.43 -3.46 -2.05
N TYR A 51 8.02 -4.65 -2.11
CA TYR A 51 8.93 -5.17 -1.08
C TYR A 51 8.25 -5.27 0.29
N ASP A 52 8.72 -4.50 1.26
CA ASP A 52 8.26 -4.44 2.64
C ASP A 52 6.91 -3.72 2.77
N TYR A 53 6.57 -2.79 1.89
CA TYR A 53 5.35 -1.99 2.05
C TYR A 53 4.19 -2.52 1.21
N GLY A 54 3.00 -2.61 1.82
CA GLY A 54 1.79 -3.10 1.18
C GLY A 54 0.72 -2.02 1.06
N TRP A 55 -0.20 -2.24 0.13
CA TRP A 55 -1.42 -1.46 -0.01
C TRP A 55 -2.60 -2.37 -0.37
N LEU A 56 -3.80 -1.99 0.06
CA LEU A 56 -5.05 -2.57 -0.42
C LEU A 56 -6.04 -1.46 -0.76
N GLU A 57 -6.86 -1.68 -1.78
CA GLU A 57 -7.97 -0.79 -2.08
C GLU A 57 -9.15 -1.15 -1.19
N VAL A 58 -9.61 -0.18 -0.40
CA VAL A 58 -10.83 -0.30 0.40
C VAL A 58 -11.94 0.49 -0.30
N GLU A 59 -13.06 0.71 0.39
CA GLU A 59 -14.21 1.40 -0.18
C GLU A 59 -13.98 2.92 -0.34
N ASN A 60 -14.78 3.53 -1.24
CA ASN A 60 -14.83 4.98 -1.46
C ASN A 60 -13.50 5.63 -1.86
N GLY A 61 -12.70 4.93 -2.69
CA GLY A 61 -11.46 5.47 -3.23
C GLY A 61 -10.37 5.67 -2.18
N LYS A 62 -10.44 4.95 -1.06
CA LYS A 62 -9.41 4.94 -0.02
C LYS A 62 -8.48 3.74 -0.22
N ILE A 63 -7.24 3.90 0.20
CA ILE A 63 -6.20 2.89 0.17
C ILE A 63 -5.68 2.71 1.60
N LEU A 64 -5.67 1.47 2.08
CA LEU A 64 -4.98 1.12 3.32
C LEU A 64 -3.53 0.78 2.99
N LEU A 65 -2.59 1.49 3.61
CA LEU A 65 -1.16 1.19 3.57
C LEU A 65 -0.76 0.35 4.78
N VAL A 66 0.15 -0.59 4.59
CA VAL A 66 0.72 -1.43 5.66
C VAL A 66 2.24 -1.48 5.56
N LYS A 67 2.93 -1.42 6.70
CA LYS A 67 4.40 -1.42 6.77
C LYS A 67 5.05 -2.76 6.40
N ASN A 68 4.32 -3.87 6.55
CA ASN A 68 4.71 -5.22 6.14
C ASN A 68 3.55 -6.21 6.35
N GLU A 69 3.72 -7.42 5.84
CA GLU A 69 2.75 -8.52 5.93
C GLU A 69 2.31 -8.82 7.37
N ARG A 70 3.18 -8.63 8.38
CA ARG A 70 2.83 -8.88 9.80
C ARG A 70 1.70 -7.99 10.29
N GLN A 71 1.45 -6.86 9.63
CA GLN A 71 0.38 -5.94 9.98
C GLN A 71 -1.00 -6.40 9.46
N ILE A 72 -1.09 -7.45 8.64
CA ILE A 72 -2.37 -7.93 8.09
C ILE A 72 -3.16 -8.77 9.11
N ASP A 73 -2.48 -9.37 10.08
CA ASP A 73 -3.08 -10.27 11.08
C ASP A 73 -3.19 -9.67 12.49
N LEU A 74 -2.52 -8.54 12.73
CA LEU A 74 -2.55 -7.78 13.99
C LEU A 74 -3.64 -6.71 13.98
#